data_AF-A0A661PN76-F1
#
_entry.id   AF-A0A661PN76-F1
#
_cell.length_a   1.000
_cell.length_b   1.000
_cell.length_c   1.000
_cell.angle_alpha   90.00
_cell.angle_beta   90.00
_cell.angle_gamma   90.00
#
_symmetry.space_group_name_H-M   'P 1'
#
loop_
_entity.id
_entity.type
_entity.pdbx_description
1 polymer ?
#
loop_
_entity_poly.entity_id
_entity_poly.type
_entity_poly.pdbx_seq_one_letter_code
_entity_poly.pdbx_strand_id
1 'polypeptide(L)'
;LYLTRQRLLGKGVSFTPDIAVMEVSGEIGEKTIKGFNVYSNVWDEWSGYDSIVLAMGQEVDEDLYFALKGKVKELHRIGDCVAPRKVDMAIWEGHQVGREI
;
A
#
# COMPACT_ATOMS: atom_id res chain seq x y z
N LEU A 1 -0.53 -16.97 1.15
CA LEU A 1 -0.22 -16.49 2.52
C LEU A 1 0.65 -17.46 3.31
N TYR A 2 0.29 -18.76 3.41
CA TYR A 2 1.06 -19.76 4.17
C TYR A 2 2.55 -19.83 3.79
N LEU A 3 2.86 -20.08 2.51
CA LEU A 3 4.26 -20.23 2.04
C LEU A 3 5.11 -18.97 2.30
N THR A 4 4.53 -17.78 2.13
CA THR A 4 5.21 -16.51 2.41
C THR A 4 5.53 -16.37 3.89
N ARG A 5 4.57 -16.65 4.78
CA ARG A 5 4.80 -16.60 6.23
C ARG A 5 5.82 -17.64 6.68
N GLN A 6 5.72 -18.87 6.19
CA GLN A 6 6.70 -19.92 6.48
C GLN A 6 8.12 -19.48 6.13
N ARG A 7 8.31 -18.91 4.93
CA ARG A 7 9.62 -18.40 4.48
C ARG A 7 10.15 -17.28 5.37
N LEU A 8 9.30 -16.34 5.78
CA LEU A 8 9.71 -15.19 6.60
C LEU A 8 10.02 -15.60 8.04
N LEU A 9 9.20 -16.47 8.64
CA LEU A 9 9.47 -17.03 9.96
C LEU A 9 10.79 -17.83 9.98
N GLY A 10 11.06 -18.60 8.92
CA GLY A 10 12.35 -19.30 8.75
C GLY A 10 13.56 -18.37 8.63
N LYS A 11 13.35 -17.07 8.44
CA LYS A 11 14.38 -16.03 8.42
C LYS A 11 14.41 -15.16 9.69
N GLY A 12 13.65 -15.52 10.72
CA GLY A 12 13.60 -14.79 11.99
C GLY A 12 12.72 -13.53 11.98
N VAL A 13 11.83 -13.37 10.99
CA VAL A 13 10.89 -12.24 10.96
C VAL A 13 9.80 -12.43 12.02
N SER A 14 9.59 -11.43 12.87
CA SER A 14 8.46 -11.37 13.79
C SER A 14 7.20 -10.85 13.09
N PHE A 15 6.03 -11.32 13.53
CA PHE A 15 4.73 -10.84 13.06
C PHE A 15 3.90 -10.40 14.26
N THR A 16 3.41 -9.17 14.21
CA THR A 16 2.49 -8.61 15.22
C THR A 16 1.16 -8.28 14.54
N PRO A 17 0.31 -9.30 14.28
CA PRO A 17 -0.99 -9.09 13.64
C PRO A 17 -1.96 -8.33 14.56
N ASP A 18 -3.08 -7.88 14.00
CA ASP A 18 -4.20 -7.27 14.72
C ASP A 18 -3.87 -5.95 15.45
N ILE A 19 -2.76 -5.31 15.10
CA ILE A 19 -2.36 -3.98 15.59
C ILE A 19 -2.66 -2.91 14.55
N ALA A 20 -3.32 -1.83 14.98
CA ALA A 20 -3.32 -0.56 14.26
C ALA A 20 -2.18 0.32 14.78
N VAL A 21 -1.26 0.71 13.89
CA VAL A 21 -0.18 1.66 14.21
C VAL A 21 -0.74 3.07 14.14
N MET A 22 -0.55 3.84 15.21
CA MET A 22 -1.13 5.18 15.36
C MET A 22 -0.08 6.28 15.39
N GLU A 23 1.14 5.98 15.84
CA GLU A 23 2.23 6.94 15.93
C GLU A 23 3.55 6.29 15.55
N VAL A 24 4.36 7.04 14.80
CA VAL A 24 5.77 6.77 14.57
C VAL A 24 6.55 8.01 14.99
N SER A 25 7.47 7.84 15.93
CA SER A 25 8.28 8.93 16.49
C SER A 25 9.73 8.46 16.75
N GLY A 26 10.56 9.35 17.32
CA GLY A 26 11.97 9.09 17.61
C GLY A 26 12.96 9.57 16.55
N GLU A 27 14.24 9.60 16.92
CA GLU A 27 15.35 10.07 16.07
C GLU A 27 15.81 9.00 15.06
N ILE A 28 16.78 9.32 14.21
CA ILE A 28 17.37 8.33 13.29
C ILE A 28 18.16 7.32 14.13
N GLY A 29 17.93 6.01 13.94
CA GLY A 29 18.57 4.96 14.75
C GLY A 29 17.77 4.53 15.99
N GLU A 30 16.81 5.34 16.44
CA GLU A 30 16.01 5.07 17.64
C GLU A 30 14.53 5.39 17.40
N LYS A 31 13.91 4.65 16.47
CA LYS A 31 12.48 4.80 16.18
C LYS A 31 11.61 4.06 17.19
N THR A 32 10.50 4.71 17.51
CA THR A 32 9.44 4.19 18.38
C THR A 32 8.11 4.17 17.62
N ILE A 33 7.33 3.11 17.85
CA ILE A 33 6.05 2.84 17.23
C ILE A 33 5.04 2.64 18.34
N LYS A 34 3.90 3.33 18.28
CA LYS A 34 2.76 3.09 19.18
C LYS A 34 1.55 2.65 18.39
N GLY A 35 0.83 1.70 18.96
CA GLY A 35 -0.39 1.18 18.36
C GLY A 35 -1.25 0.47 19.38
N PHE A 36 -2.40 -0.01 18.93
CA PHE A 36 -3.30 -0.78 19.78
C PHE A 36 -3.85 -1.99 19.05
N ASN A 37 -4.21 -3.02 19.81
CA ASN A 37 -4.90 -4.17 19.27
C ASN A 37 -6.33 -3.78 18.87
N VAL A 38 -6.68 -4.00 17.61
CA VAL A 38 -7.95 -3.52 17.03
C VAL A 38 -9.21 -4.18 17.61
N TYR A 39 -9.05 -5.28 18.35
CA TYR A 39 -10.16 -5.98 18.99
C TYR A 39 -10.26 -5.69 20.49
N SER A 40 -9.14 -5.65 21.21
CA SER A 40 -9.12 -5.43 22.67
C SER A 40 -8.94 -3.97 23.07
N ASN A 41 -8.51 -3.10 22.15
CA ASN A 41 -8.11 -1.71 22.40
C ASN A 41 -6.95 -1.56 23.42
N VAL A 42 -6.20 -2.62 23.69
CA VAL A 42 -4.99 -2.55 24.52
C VAL A 42 -3.88 -1.90 23.70
N TRP A 43 -3.23 -0.89 24.29
CA TRP A 43 -2.13 -0.14 23.68
C TRP A 43 -0.78 -0.78 24.01
N ASP A 44 0.11 -0.73 23.03
CA ASP A 44 1.49 -1.20 23.12
C ASP A 44 2.44 -0.18 22.47
N GLU A 45 3.70 -0.26 22.88
CA GLU A 45 4.81 0.53 22.35
C GLU A 45 5.97 -0.40 21.98
N TRP A 46 6.57 -0.17 20.82
CA TRP A 46 7.75 -0.88 20.35
C TRP A 46 8.85 0.11 19.99
N SER A 47 10.07 -0.14 20.45
CA SER A 47 11.24 0.72 20.25
C SER A 47 12.47 -0.08 19.81
N GLY A 48 13.56 0.63 19.49
CA GLY A 48 14.84 0.02 19.09
C GLY A 48 14.94 -0.33 17.61
N TYR A 49 14.17 0.36 16.75
CA TYR A 49 14.26 0.21 15.31
C TYR A 49 15.07 1.36 14.69
N ASP A 50 16.03 1.04 13.81
CA ASP A 50 16.77 2.07 13.09
C ASP A 50 15.93 2.75 11.99
N SER A 51 14.99 2.00 11.42
CA SER A 51 14.25 2.39 10.23
C SER A 51 12.85 1.80 10.22
N ILE A 52 11.92 2.52 9.59
CA ILE A 52 10.53 2.10 9.42
C ILE A 52 10.19 2.19 7.94
N VAL A 53 9.61 1.11 7.40
CA VAL A 53 9.14 1.04 6.02
C VAL A 53 7.62 1.02 6.02
N LEU A 54 7.01 2.07 5.46
CA LEU A 54 5.56 2.17 5.32
C LEU A 54 5.12 1.48 4.02
N ALA A 55 4.62 0.25 4.15
CA ALA A 55 4.01 -0.50 3.04
C ALA A 55 2.47 -0.36 3.11
N MET A 56 1.98 0.82 2.73
CA MET A 56 0.57 1.21 2.85
C MET A 56 -0.17 1.12 1.51
N GLY A 57 -1.39 1.67 1.46
CA GLY A 57 -2.13 1.83 0.21
C GLY A 57 -1.40 2.71 -0.81
N GLN A 58 -1.86 2.64 -2.05
CA GLN A 58 -1.35 3.41 -3.18
C GLN A 58 -2.27 4.61 -3.46
N GLU A 59 -1.70 5.68 -3.99
CA GLU A 59 -2.42 6.86 -4.44
C GLU A 59 -2.58 6.84 -5.96
N VAL A 60 -3.72 7.33 -6.46
CA VAL A 60 -4.00 7.44 -7.89
C VAL A 60 -3.22 8.63 -8.45
N ASP A 61 -2.44 8.41 -9.52
CA ASP A 61 -1.85 9.50 -10.32
C ASP A 61 -2.71 9.73 -11.58
N GLU A 62 -3.53 10.79 -11.55
CA GLU A 62 -4.53 11.11 -12.59
C GLU A 62 -4.42 12.54 -13.14
N ASP A 63 -3.35 13.26 -12.80
CA ASP A 63 -3.16 14.67 -13.14
C ASP A 63 -3.17 14.92 -14.64
N LEU A 64 -2.43 14.09 -15.40
CA LEU A 64 -2.37 14.19 -16.86
C LEU A 64 -3.75 14.01 -17.51
N TYR A 65 -4.55 13.09 -16.98
CA TYR A 65 -5.89 12.87 -17.51
C TYR A 65 -6.76 14.11 -17.34
N PHE A 66 -6.79 14.69 -16.14
CA PHE A 66 -7.59 15.90 -15.92
C PHE A 66 -7.04 17.11 -16.68
N ALA A 67 -5.73 17.18 -16.90
CA ALA A 67 -5.12 18.20 -17.74
C ALA A 67 -5.57 18.12 -19.20
N LEU A 68 -5.88 16.92 -19.72
CA LEU A 68 -6.31 16.66 -21.10
C LEU A 68 -7.82 16.54 -21.29
N LYS A 69 -8.58 16.31 -20.22
CA LYS A 69 -10.03 16.08 -20.27
C LYS A 69 -10.75 17.25 -20.96
N GLY A 70 -11.46 16.94 -22.04
CA GLY A 70 -12.18 17.93 -22.85
C GLY A 70 -11.32 18.71 -23.85
N LYS A 71 -10.01 18.44 -23.95
CA LYS A 71 -9.08 19.12 -24.88
C LYS A 71 -8.67 18.27 -26.08
N VAL A 72 -8.93 16.97 -26.03
CA VAL A 72 -8.57 16.01 -27.08
C VAL A 72 -9.82 15.25 -27.54
N LYS A 73 -9.77 14.69 -28.76
CA LYS A 73 -10.89 13.96 -29.35
C LYS A 73 -11.27 12.71 -28.54
N GLU A 74 -10.27 12.02 -27.99
CA GLU A 74 -10.44 10.76 -27.30
C GLU A 74 -9.42 10.66 -26.16
N LEU A 75 -9.87 10.20 -24.98
CA LEU A 75 -9.06 10.12 -23.78
C LEU A 75 -9.59 9.02 -22.87
N HIS A 76 -8.71 8.09 -22.49
CA HIS A 76 -9.03 6.94 -21.64
C HIS A 76 -8.11 6.90 -20.43
N ARG A 77 -8.60 6.32 -19.33
CA ARG A 77 -7.78 5.91 -18.18
C ARG A 77 -7.95 4.42 -17.95
N ILE A 78 -6.85 3.76 -17.60
CA ILE A 78 -6.80 2.33 -17.31
C ILE A 78 -5.73 2.07 -16.23
N GLY A 79 -5.88 0.97 -15.51
CA GLY A 79 -4.94 0.53 -14.49
C GLY A 79 -4.95 1.40 -13.24
N ASP A 80 -3.78 1.54 -12.63
CA ASP A 80 -3.65 2.16 -11.32
C ASP A 80 -4.01 3.65 -11.34
N CYS A 81 -3.90 4.31 -12.50
CA CYS A 81 -4.37 5.69 -12.66
C CYS A 81 -5.91 5.80 -12.64
N VAL A 82 -6.67 4.70 -12.66
CA VAL A 82 -8.11 4.65 -12.37
C VAL A 82 -8.34 4.37 -10.89
N ALA A 83 -7.77 3.27 -10.42
CA ALA A 83 -7.77 2.87 -9.02
C ALA A 83 -6.69 1.79 -8.84
N PRO A 84 -5.72 1.98 -7.93
CA PRO A 84 -4.67 1.00 -7.67
C PRO A 84 -5.24 -0.33 -7.20
N ARG A 85 -4.89 -1.40 -7.92
CA ARG A 85 -5.35 -2.77 -7.65
C ARG A 85 -4.23 -3.75 -7.95
N LYS A 86 -4.57 -5.03 -8.10
CA LYS A 86 -3.63 -6.02 -8.57
C LYS A 86 -3.38 -5.85 -10.07
N VAL A 87 -2.19 -6.29 -10.50
CA VAL A 87 -1.69 -6.16 -11.88
C VAL A 87 -2.63 -6.73 -12.94
N ASP A 88 -3.40 -7.77 -12.62
CA ASP A 88 -4.40 -8.37 -13.51
C ASP A 88 -5.48 -7.37 -13.93
N MET A 89 -5.87 -6.45 -13.05
CA MET A 89 -6.83 -5.40 -13.39
C MET A 89 -6.25 -4.39 -14.37
N ALA A 90 -4.98 -4.00 -14.21
CA ALA A 90 -4.33 -3.08 -15.16
C ALA A 90 -4.21 -3.71 -16.56
N ILE A 91 -3.89 -5.01 -16.62
CA ILE A 91 -3.86 -5.77 -17.88
C ILE A 91 -5.26 -5.87 -18.49
N TRP A 92 -6.27 -6.20 -17.68
CA TRP A 92 -7.64 -6.38 -18.14
C TRP A 92 -8.24 -5.07 -18.67
N GLU A 93 -8.12 -3.97 -17.94
CA GLU A 93 -8.62 -2.66 -18.37
C GLU A 93 -7.93 -2.19 -19.65
N GLY A 94 -6.61 -2.39 -19.77
CA GLY A 94 -5.89 -2.08 -21.01
C GLY A 94 -6.31 -2.95 -22.20
N HIS A 95 -6.55 -4.24 -21.97
CA HIS A 95 -7.05 -5.15 -23.01
C HIS A 95 -8.47 -4.79 -23.45
N GLN A 96 -9.34 -4.41 -22.52
CA GLN A 96 -10.71 -4.01 -22.82
C GLN A 96 -10.72 -2.75 -23.68
N VAL A 97 -10.07 -1.66 -23.23
CA VAL A 97 -10.01 -0.40 -23.99
C VAL A 97 -9.35 -0.62 -25.35
N GLY A 98 -8.27 -1.41 -25.41
CA GLY A 98 -7.59 -1.74 -26.67
C GLY A 98 -8.44 -2.54 -27.67
N ARG A 99 -9.59 -3.09 -27.28
CA ARG A 99 -10.56 -3.75 -28.16
C ARG A 99 -11.73 -2.85 -28.57
N GLU A 100 -11.91 -1.75 -27.86
CA GLU A 100 -12.98 -0.78 -28.12
C GLU A 100 -12.54 0.31 -29.12
N ILE A 101 -11.24 0.39 -29.42
CA ILE A 101 -10.59 1.33 -30.36
C ILE A 101 -10.16 0.59 -31.63
#